data_AF-C9YTG1-F1
#
_entry.id   AF-C9YTG1-F1
#
_cell.length_a   1.000
_cell.length_b   1.000
_cell.length_c   1.000
_cell.angle_alpha   90.00
_cell.angle_beta   90.00
_cell.angle_gamma   90.00
#
_symmetry.space_group_name_H-M   'P 1'
#
loop_
_entity.id
_entity.type
_entity.pdbx_description
1 polymer ?
#
loop_
_entity_poly.entity_id
_entity_poly.type
_entity_poly.pdbx_seq_one_letter_code
_entity_poly.pdbx_strand_id
1 'polypeptide(L)'
;MAVAVALAALLGGGIGFGVWTLSRDDDGPSRSASASSSPSTPPPSASAAGPEDGENAGPATPKQSDTDSDTAGTPDTPGYVRSDDPAGFTVEVPSGWKRTAKTPTDKPTVVTYDSPDGTRILQLFLVSEGGPAESMDLAENANYGFARLPGYRALDRSAADDDSYSEVVYRFDGEDDLGPRQVIDHRFRTADDKIYGVRLSAPESTPLDELREPVAMVTTSLCPTGATCVRG
;
A
#
# COMPACT_ATOMS: atom_id res chain seq x y z
N MET A 1 6.56 31.06 -17.19
CA MET A 1 5.37 30.17 -17.17
C MET A 1 5.66 29.07 -16.18
N ALA A 2 4.73 28.75 -15.27
CA ALA A 2 4.89 27.61 -14.36
C ALA A 2 4.16 26.40 -14.97
N VAL A 3 4.90 25.31 -15.22
CA VAL A 3 4.31 24.05 -15.67
C VAL A 3 4.04 23.20 -14.43
N ALA A 4 2.77 23.12 -14.02
CA ALA A 4 2.36 22.21 -12.97
C ALA A 4 2.26 20.79 -13.55
N VAL A 5 3.24 19.95 -13.24
CA VAL A 5 3.20 18.52 -13.59
C VAL A 5 2.28 17.80 -12.61
N ALA A 6 1.05 17.53 -13.05
CA ALA A 6 0.12 16.71 -12.30
C ALA A 6 0.52 15.22 -12.41
N LEU A 7 1.16 14.70 -11.37
CA LEU A 7 1.45 13.27 -11.23
C LEU A 7 0.14 12.50 -11.01
N ALA A 8 -0.44 11.99 -12.10
CA ALA A 8 -1.54 11.04 -12.04
C ALA A 8 -1.01 9.69 -11.50
N ALA A 9 -1.52 9.25 -10.35
CA ALA A 9 -1.14 7.97 -9.77
C ALA A 9 -1.74 6.81 -10.58
N LEU A 10 -0.90 6.08 -11.30
CA LEU A 10 -1.28 4.90 -12.08
C LEU A 10 -1.81 3.80 -11.15
N LEU A 11 -3.11 3.52 -11.23
CA LEU A 11 -3.75 2.37 -10.60
C LEU A 11 -3.96 1.25 -11.62
N GLY A 12 -2.87 0.86 -12.28
CA GLY A 12 -2.86 -0.20 -13.29
C GLY A 12 -2.69 -1.59 -12.66
N GLY A 13 -3.50 -2.56 -13.10
CA GLY A 13 -3.18 -3.99 -12.93
C GLY A 13 -3.89 -4.76 -11.81
N GLY A 14 -5.23 -4.83 -11.86
CA GLY A 14 -6.01 -5.99 -11.42
C GLY A 14 -5.78 -6.52 -9.99
N ILE A 15 -6.48 -5.93 -9.01
CA ILE A 15 -6.75 -6.59 -7.73
C ILE A 15 -7.93 -7.55 -7.97
N GLY A 16 -7.64 -8.83 -8.17
CA GLY A 16 -8.62 -9.87 -8.49
C GLY A 16 -9.52 -10.27 -7.31
N PHE A 17 -10.38 -9.36 -6.84
CA PHE A 17 -11.30 -9.62 -5.73
C PHE A 17 -12.70 -9.02 -5.96
N GLY A 18 -13.64 -9.88 -6.38
CA GLY A 18 -15.10 -9.79 -6.14
C GLY A 18 -15.84 -8.46 -6.43
N VAL A 19 -16.68 -8.49 -7.46
CA VAL A 19 -17.86 -7.62 -7.71
C VAL A 19 -17.59 -6.10 -7.74
N TRP A 20 -17.47 -5.55 -8.96
CA TRP A 20 -17.72 -4.13 -9.22
C TRP A 20 -19.17 -3.93 -9.67
N THR A 21 -20.02 -3.43 -8.77
CA THR A 21 -21.30 -2.79 -9.15
C THR A 21 -21.10 -1.28 -9.25
N LEU A 22 -20.92 -0.77 -10.47
CA LEU A 22 -21.03 0.66 -10.75
C LEU A 22 -22.51 1.05 -10.78
N SER A 23 -23.01 1.67 -9.72
CA SER A 23 -24.17 2.56 -9.83
C SER A 23 -23.70 3.91 -10.34
N ARG A 24 -24.08 4.24 -11.58
CA ARG A 24 -24.23 5.63 -12.03
C ARG A 24 -25.71 5.98 -11.97
N ASP A 25 -26.02 7.20 -11.56
CA ASP A 25 -27.11 7.99 -12.11
C ASP A 25 -26.77 9.48 -11.93
N ASP A 26 -27.27 10.30 -12.85
CA ASP A 26 -26.79 11.66 -13.15
C ASP A 26 -27.65 12.80 -12.55
N ASP A 27 -27.09 14.02 -12.67
CA ASP A 27 -27.75 15.34 -12.66
C ASP A 27 -28.30 15.99 -11.35
N GLY A 28 -28.10 17.32 -11.27
CA GLY A 28 -28.48 18.22 -10.17
C GLY A 28 -29.89 18.83 -10.29
N PRO A 29 -30.20 20.09 -9.83
CA PRO A 29 -29.27 21.21 -9.63
C PRO A 29 -29.51 22.17 -8.41
N SER A 30 -28.55 23.07 -8.21
CA SER A 30 -28.59 24.46 -7.67
C SER A 30 -29.60 24.91 -6.58
N ARG A 31 -29.07 25.64 -5.57
CA ARG A 31 -29.62 26.93 -5.07
C ARG A 31 -28.67 27.69 -4.14
N SER A 32 -28.61 29.01 -4.31
CA SER A 32 -27.91 29.97 -3.44
C SER A 32 -28.80 30.44 -2.28
N ALA A 33 -28.22 30.76 -1.12
CA ALA A 33 -28.49 32.01 -0.36
C ALA A 33 -27.81 31.98 1.03
N SER A 34 -27.06 33.05 1.35
CA SER A 34 -26.64 33.38 2.73
C SER A 34 -27.51 34.51 3.27
N ALA A 35 -27.95 34.44 4.52
CA ALA A 35 -28.47 35.59 5.28
C ALA A 35 -28.37 35.38 6.80
N SER A 36 -28.00 36.45 7.51
CA SER A 36 -27.72 36.51 8.97
C SER A 36 -28.98 36.53 9.85
N SER A 37 -28.80 36.35 11.18
CA SER A 37 -29.00 37.43 12.20
C SER A 37 -28.79 36.98 13.66
N SER A 38 -28.19 37.85 14.49
CA SER A 38 -27.97 37.70 15.95
C SER A 38 -29.09 38.33 16.80
N PRO A 39 -29.15 38.07 18.14
CA PRO A 39 -28.72 39.06 19.19
C PRO A 39 -28.16 38.40 20.50
N SER A 40 -27.68 39.05 21.58
CA SER A 40 -27.05 40.36 21.88
C SER A 40 -26.43 40.39 23.31
N THR A 41 -25.74 41.49 23.69
CA THR A 41 -25.02 41.82 24.96
C THR A 41 -25.93 42.34 26.12
N PRO A 42 -25.51 42.65 27.39
CA PRO A 42 -24.25 43.32 27.87
C PRO A 42 -23.62 42.89 29.26
N PRO A 43 -22.51 43.54 29.76
CA PRO A 43 -21.65 43.10 30.90
C PRO A 43 -21.73 43.98 32.19
N PRO A 44 -20.83 43.82 33.22
CA PRO A 44 -19.68 44.76 33.37
C PRO A 44 -18.37 44.27 34.10
N SER A 45 -17.27 45.02 33.90
CA SER A 45 -16.12 45.45 34.75
C SER A 45 -15.66 44.73 36.04
N ALA A 46 -14.42 44.88 36.57
CA ALA A 46 -13.07 45.32 36.12
C ALA A 46 -12.05 45.27 37.31
N SER A 47 -10.72 45.17 37.05
CA SER A 47 -9.52 45.55 37.89
C SER A 47 -8.39 44.49 37.85
N ALA A 48 -7.09 44.75 38.03
CA ALA A 48 -6.20 45.92 37.80
C ALA A 48 -4.71 45.51 38.10
N ALA A 49 -3.73 46.33 37.65
CA ALA A 49 -2.25 46.20 37.80
C ALA A 49 -1.58 45.02 37.03
N GLY A 50 -0.33 45.11 36.56
CA GLY A 50 0.73 46.14 36.59
C GLY A 50 1.93 45.69 35.70
N PRO A 51 2.93 46.55 35.37
CA PRO A 51 3.51 46.54 34.00
C PRO A 51 5.03 46.25 33.86
N GLU A 52 5.52 46.34 32.61
CA GLU A 52 6.93 46.41 32.14
C GLU A 52 7.69 45.04 32.15
N ASP A 53 8.53 44.65 31.18
CA ASP A 53 9.29 45.41 30.15
C ASP A 53 9.71 44.52 28.94
N GLY A 54 10.17 45.14 27.83
CA GLY A 54 11.28 44.59 26.99
C GLY A 54 11.04 43.66 25.78
N GLU A 55 11.25 44.23 24.57
CA GLU A 55 12.15 43.73 23.50
C GLU A 55 11.86 42.42 22.67
N ASN A 56 11.21 42.62 21.52
CA ASN A 56 11.59 42.15 20.17
C ASN A 56 12.23 40.75 19.91
N ALA A 57 11.47 39.82 19.30
CA ALA A 57 11.87 39.09 18.06
C ALA A 57 10.80 38.07 17.55
N GLY A 58 10.43 38.19 16.27
CA GLY A 58 10.01 37.13 15.31
C GLY A 58 9.07 35.96 15.72
N PRO A 59 7.93 35.72 15.01
CA PRO A 59 7.18 34.48 15.14
C PRO A 59 8.00 33.29 14.62
N ALA A 60 8.39 32.38 15.49
CA ALA A 60 9.06 31.13 15.10
C ALA A 60 8.06 30.17 14.43
N THR A 61 8.36 29.74 13.21
CA THR A 61 7.63 28.71 12.46
C THR A 61 7.58 27.41 13.26
N PRO A 62 6.47 26.64 13.25
CA PRO A 62 6.42 25.34 13.92
C PRO A 62 7.46 24.40 13.29
N LYS A 63 8.43 23.97 14.08
CA LYS A 63 9.41 22.96 13.67
C LYS A 63 8.67 21.63 13.46
N GLN A 64 8.74 21.06 12.26
CA GLN A 64 8.36 19.67 12.04
C GLN A 64 9.22 18.81 12.97
N SER A 65 8.58 18.07 13.86
CA SER A 65 9.24 16.96 14.56
C SER A 65 9.33 15.81 13.57
N ASP A 66 10.42 15.79 12.82
CA ASP A 66 10.90 14.56 12.20
C ASP A 66 11.23 13.60 13.35
N THR A 67 10.29 12.70 13.64
CA THR A 67 10.48 11.64 14.60
C THR A 67 11.22 10.52 13.87
N ASP A 68 12.54 10.66 13.79
CA ASP A 68 13.44 9.52 13.62
C ASP A 68 13.22 8.58 14.82
N SER A 69 12.29 7.65 14.67
CA SER A 69 12.11 6.53 15.59
C SER A 69 13.29 5.60 15.41
N ASP A 70 14.38 5.92 16.11
CA ASP A 70 15.58 5.10 16.29
C ASP A 70 15.21 3.87 17.14
N THR A 71 14.42 2.99 16.54
CA THR A 71 14.01 1.71 17.12
C THR A 71 15.24 0.82 17.06
N ALA A 72 15.82 0.52 18.22
CA ALA A 72 16.94 -0.41 18.36
C ALA A 72 16.53 -1.82 17.89
N GLY A 73 16.67 -2.04 16.58
CA GLY A 73 16.27 -3.25 15.87
C GLY A 73 17.47 -4.13 15.50
N THR A 74 17.18 -5.40 15.23
CA THR A 74 18.08 -6.37 14.60
C THR A 74 18.81 -5.74 13.39
N PRO A 75 20.11 -6.01 13.16
CA PRO A 75 20.87 -5.42 12.05
C PRO A 75 20.11 -5.47 10.72
N ASP A 76 20.05 -4.34 10.03
CA ASP A 76 19.37 -4.21 8.74
C ASP A 76 19.98 -5.15 7.71
N THR A 77 19.12 -5.87 6.99
CA THR A 77 19.56 -6.65 5.83
C THR A 77 20.04 -5.68 4.74
N PRO A 78 21.28 -5.79 4.22
CA PRO A 78 21.80 -4.82 3.27
C PRO A 78 20.89 -4.64 2.04
N GLY A 79 20.47 -3.40 1.78
CA GLY A 79 19.55 -3.08 0.68
C GLY A 79 18.06 -3.12 1.03
N TYR A 80 17.70 -3.45 2.29
CA TYR A 80 16.33 -3.46 2.80
C TYR A 80 16.19 -2.55 4.02
N VAL A 81 14.95 -2.12 4.30
CA VAL A 81 14.56 -1.42 5.52
C VAL A 81 13.41 -2.15 6.20
N ARG A 82 13.43 -2.22 7.52
CA ARG A 82 12.31 -2.72 8.32
C ARG A 82 11.20 -1.67 8.38
N SER A 83 9.99 -2.07 8.00
CA SER A 83 8.78 -1.25 7.96
C SER A 83 7.75 -1.80 8.95
N ASP A 84 7.54 -1.11 10.07
CA ASP A 84 6.40 -1.33 10.96
C ASP A 84 5.14 -0.71 10.33
N ASP A 85 4.32 -1.53 9.69
CA ASP A 85 3.26 -1.09 8.79
C ASP A 85 1.92 -0.85 9.54
N PRO A 86 1.27 0.32 9.36
CA PRO A 86 -0.05 0.60 9.91
C PRO A 86 -1.18 -0.38 9.52
N ALA A 87 -0.98 -1.22 8.51
CA ALA A 87 -1.88 -2.31 8.12
C ALA A 87 -1.78 -3.56 9.02
N GLY A 88 -0.92 -3.54 10.05
CA GLY A 88 -0.89 -4.56 11.10
C GLY A 88 0.14 -5.67 10.87
N PHE A 89 1.31 -5.33 10.33
CA PHE A 89 2.46 -6.23 10.21
C PHE A 89 3.77 -5.44 10.25
N THR A 90 4.87 -6.10 10.59
CA THR A 90 6.23 -5.61 10.31
C THR A 90 6.84 -6.43 9.18
N VAL A 91 7.61 -5.83 8.28
CA VAL A 91 8.23 -6.51 7.13
C VAL A 91 9.54 -5.82 6.71
N GLU A 92 10.45 -6.52 6.04
CA GLU A 92 11.57 -5.92 5.31
C GLU A 92 11.20 -5.69 3.85
N VAL A 93 11.39 -4.46 3.37
CA VAL A 93 11.16 -4.05 1.98
C VAL A 93 12.40 -3.38 1.40
N PRO A 94 12.63 -3.44 0.07
CA PRO A 94 13.81 -2.83 -0.53
C PRO A 94 13.92 -1.33 -0.22
N SER A 95 15.13 -0.87 0.09
CA SER A 95 15.40 0.50 0.52
C SER A 95 15.01 1.54 -0.54
N GLY A 96 14.41 2.64 -0.09
CA GLY A 96 14.02 3.76 -0.95
C GLY A 96 12.73 3.56 -1.76
N TRP A 97 12.05 2.43 -1.65
CA TRP A 97 10.76 2.22 -2.30
C TRP A 97 9.65 3.04 -1.64
N LYS A 98 8.78 3.64 -2.47
CA LYS A 98 7.73 4.54 -2.02
C LYS A 98 6.49 3.75 -1.59
N ARG A 99 6.17 3.79 -0.30
CA ARG A 99 4.94 3.18 0.23
C ARG A 99 3.69 4.01 -0.08
N THR A 100 2.63 3.34 -0.52
CA THR A 100 1.24 3.81 -0.49
C THR A 100 0.33 2.70 0.07
N ALA A 101 -0.89 3.03 0.49
CA ALA A 101 -1.85 2.03 0.95
C ALA A 101 -3.28 2.43 0.58
N LYS A 102 -4.14 1.43 0.30
CA LYS A 102 -5.55 1.63 -0.02
C LYS A 102 -6.40 0.57 0.64
N THR A 103 -7.44 1.00 1.35
CA THR A 103 -8.44 0.14 1.99
C THR A 103 -9.76 0.35 1.26
N PRO A 104 -10.19 -0.56 0.37
CA PRO A 104 -11.51 -0.50 -0.23
C PRO A 104 -12.58 -0.84 0.83
N THR A 105 -13.80 -0.33 0.63
CA THR A 105 -14.94 -0.69 1.49
C THR A 105 -15.13 -2.21 1.53
N ASP A 106 -15.31 -2.75 2.73
CA ASP A 106 -15.50 -4.19 3.00
C ASP A 106 -14.40 -5.12 2.45
N LYS A 107 -13.18 -4.61 2.22
CA LYS A 107 -12.03 -5.40 1.76
C LYS A 107 -10.76 -5.09 2.58
N PRO A 108 -9.79 -6.02 2.63
CA PRO A 108 -8.50 -5.77 3.27
C PRO A 108 -7.72 -4.61 2.65
N THR A 109 -6.86 -4.00 3.45
CA THR A 109 -5.90 -3.00 2.97
C THR A 109 -4.88 -3.65 2.03
N VAL A 110 -4.68 -3.05 0.85
CA VAL A 110 -3.55 -3.33 -0.03
C VAL A 110 -2.49 -2.27 0.21
N VAL A 111 -1.30 -2.69 0.63
CA VAL A 111 -0.10 -1.86 0.73
C VAL A 111 0.70 -2.04 -0.55
N THR A 112 1.10 -0.95 -1.18
CA THR A 112 1.91 -0.95 -2.40
C THR A 112 3.23 -0.25 -2.11
N TYR A 113 4.34 -0.81 -2.57
CA TYR A 113 5.65 -0.19 -2.63
C TYR A 113 6.05 -0.04 -4.09
N ASP A 114 6.27 1.19 -4.53
CA ASP A 114 6.74 1.52 -5.88
C ASP A 114 8.26 1.71 -5.86
N SER A 115 8.99 1.12 -6.82
CA SER A 115 10.45 1.31 -6.91
C SER A 115 10.81 2.76 -7.27
N PRO A 116 12.04 3.24 -6.96
CA PRO A 116 12.46 4.63 -7.23
C PRO A 116 12.38 5.05 -8.70
N ASP A 117 12.53 4.10 -9.62
CA ASP A 117 12.41 4.28 -11.08
C ASP A 117 10.97 4.08 -11.60
N GLY A 118 10.03 3.69 -10.74
CA GLY A 118 8.63 3.40 -11.07
C GLY A 118 8.42 2.14 -11.91
N THR A 119 9.45 1.35 -12.20
CA THR A 119 9.32 0.18 -13.08
C THR A 119 8.79 -1.06 -12.37
N ARG A 120 9.04 -1.20 -11.06
CA ARG A 120 8.65 -2.35 -10.23
C ARG A 120 7.61 -1.94 -9.19
N ILE A 121 6.60 -2.78 -9.00
CA ILE A 121 5.48 -2.55 -8.08
C ILE A 121 5.31 -3.80 -7.23
N LEU A 122 5.54 -3.67 -5.92
CA LEU A 122 5.38 -4.71 -4.92
C LEU A 122 4.08 -4.45 -4.15
N GLN A 123 3.18 -5.42 -4.08
CA GLN A 123 1.91 -5.31 -3.34
C GLN A 123 1.84 -6.35 -2.25
N LEU A 124 1.48 -5.94 -1.03
CA LEU A 124 1.22 -6.80 0.12
C LEU A 124 -0.24 -6.62 0.54
N PHE A 125 -0.96 -7.73 0.72
CA PHE A 125 -2.36 -7.71 1.15
C PHE A 125 -2.72 -8.94 1.98
N LEU A 126 -3.65 -8.77 2.92
CA LEU A 126 -4.23 -9.89 3.66
C LEU A 126 -5.25 -10.61 2.77
N VAL A 127 -5.17 -11.94 2.74
CA VAL A 127 -6.08 -12.85 2.04
C VAL A 127 -7.24 -13.23 2.98
N SER A 128 -8.44 -13.36 2.42
CA SER A 128 -9.66 -13.68 3.19
C SER A 128 -10.25 -15.07 2.87
N GLU A 129 -9.70 -15.75 1.87
CA GLU A 129 -10.02 -17.14 1.51
C GLU A 129 -9.39 -18.14 2.50
N GLY A 130 -9.77 -19.41 2.46
CA GLY A 130 -9.39 -20.42 3.46
C GLY A 130 -7.96 -20.97 3.34
N GLY A 131 -7.32 -20.83 2.18
CA GLY A 131 -5.96 -21.32 1.93
C GLY A 131 -5.23 -20.57 0.81
N PRO A 132 -3.90 -20.51 0.81
CA PRO A 132 -3.10 -20.01 -0.31
C PRO A 132 -3.53 -20.55 -1.67
N ALA A 133 -3.75 -21.86 -1.81
CA ALA A 133 -4.14 -22.47 -3.09
C ALA A 133 -5.55 -22.06 -3.55
N GLU A 134 -6.53 -22.01 -2.65
CA GLU A 134 -7.90 -21.54 -2.95
C GLU A 134 -7.87 -20.07 -3.39
N SER A 135 -7.14 -19.22 -2.65
CA SER A 135 -7.00 -17.80 -2.97
C SER A 135 -6.32 -17.60 -4.33
N MET A 136 -5.30 -18.39 -4.64
CA MET A 136 -4.59 -18.32 -5.92
C MET A 136 -5.48 -18.72 -7.10
N ASP A 137 -6.22 -19.82 -7.00
CA ASP A 137 -7.17 -20.25 -8.04
C ASP A 137 -8.23 -19.16 -8.31
N LEU A 138 -8.81 -18.59 -7.25
CA LEU A 138 -9.79 -17.51 -7.40
C LEU A 138 -9.17 -16.27 -8.08
N ALA A 139 -7.94 -15.89 -7.72
CA ALA A 139 -7.27 -14.75 -8.35
C ALA A 139 -6.81 -15.02 -9.79
N GLU A 140 -6.51 -16.27 -10.16
CA GLU A 140 -6.23 -16.65 -11.54
C GLU A 140 -7.53 -16.69 -12.38
N ASN A 141 -8.54 -17.39 -11.91
CA ASN A 141 -9.64 -17.91 -12.73
C ASN A 141 -11.01 -17.20 -12.57
N ALA A 142 -11.23 -16.42 -11.51
CA ALA A 142 -12.51 -15.72 -11.30
C ALA A 142 -12.85 -14.74 -12.44
N ASN A 143 -14.05 -14.14 -12.41
CA ASN A 143 -14.55 -13.27 -13.50
C ASN A 143 -13.64 -12.07 -13.82
N TYR A 144 -12.81 -11.64 -12.88
CA TYR A 144 -11.80 -10.58 -13.04
C TYR A 144 -10.37 -11.07 -12.71
N GLY A 145 -10.14 -12.39 -12.78
CA GLY A 145 -8.85 -13.01 -12.48
C GLY A 145 -7.79 -12.74 -13.54
N PHE A 146 -6.52 -12.86 -13.15
CA PHE A 146 -5.39 -12.45 -14.00
C PHE A 146 -5.20 -13.30 -15.26
N ALA A 147 -5.81 -14.50 -15.34
CA ALA A 147 -5.83 -15.30 -16.57
C ALA A 147 -6.58 -14.62 -17.74
N ARG A 148 -7.33 -13.55 -17.46
CA ARG A 148 -8.08 -12.74 -18.44
C ARG A 148 -7.32 -11.51 -18.94
N LEU A 149 -6.11 -11.26 -18.43
CA LEU A 149 -5.29 -10.12 -18.88
C LEU A 149 -4.85 -10.33 -20.34
N PRO A 150 -4.74 -9.25 -21.14
CA PRO A 150 -4.16 -9.33 -22.49
C PRO A 150 -2.80 -10.02 -22.48
N GLY A 151 -2.58 -10.93 -23.42
CA GLY A 151 -1.31 -11.66 -23.55
C GLY A 151 -0.92 -12.53 -22.35
N TYR A 152 -1.86 -12.85 -21.44
CA TYR A 152 -1.59 -13.69 -20.27
C TYR A 152 -0.93 -15.02 -20.65
N ARG A 153 0.12 -15.39 -19.91
CA ARG A 153 0.74 -16.72 -19.95
C ARG A 153 1.38 -17.04 -18.61
N ALA A 154 0.95 -18.13 -17.97
CA ALA A 154 1.71 -18.72 -16.87
C ALA A 154 3.09 -19.18 -17.37
N LEU A 155 4.13 -18.79 -16.64
CA LEU A 155 5.52 -19.17 -16.87
C LEU A 155 5.94 -20.32 -15.95
N ASP A 156 5.48 -20.28 -14.69
CA ASP A 156 5.74 -21.30 -13.67
C ASP A 156 4.60 -21.35 -12.64
N ARG A 157 4.44 -22.47 -11.95
CA ARG A 157 3.54 -22.64 -10.81
C ARG A 157 4.18 -23.54 -9.76
N SER A 158 4.16 -23.11 -8.51
CA SER A 158 4.63 -23.91 -7.37
C SER A 158 3.68 -23.80 -6.18
N ALA A 159 3.62 -24.83 -5.35
CA ALA A 159 2.81 -24.87 -4.13
C ALA A 159 3.39 -25.91 -3.17
N ALA A 160 3.07 -25.80 -1.89
CA ALA A 160 3.39 -26.83 -0.91
C ALA A 160 2.27 -27.88 -0.79
N ASP A 161 2.65 -29.14 -0.54
CA ASP A 161 1.72 -30.24 -0.29
C ASP A 161 0.83 -30.02 0.96
N ASP A 162 1.27 -29.16 1.89
CA ASP A 162 0.57 -28.79 3.13
C ASP A 162 -0.23 -27.47 3.02
N ASP A 163 -0.35 -26.89 1.81
CA ASP A 163 -0.98 -25.59 1.56
C ASP A 163 -0.35 -24.45 2.41
N SER A 164 0.93 -24.55 2.79
CA SER A 164 1.66 -23.45 3.44
C SER A 164 1.93 -22.28 2.48
N TYR A 165 2.09 -22.55 1.17
CA TYR A 165 2.13 -21.54 0.12
C TYR A 165 1.57 -22.02 -1.22
N SER A 166 1.18 -21.06 -2.08
CA SER A 166 0.87 -21.25 -3.49
C SER A 166 1.38 -20.05 -4.29
N GLU A 167 1.94 -20.31 -5.47
CA GLU A 167 2.60 -19.31 -6.30
C GLU A 167 2.34 -19.51 -7.80
N VAL A 168 2.11 -18.41 -8.51
CA VAL A 168 2.08 -18.36 -9.97
C VAL A 168 3.02 -17.27 -10.47
N VAL A 169 3.96 -17.66 -11.34
CA VAL A 169 4.74 -16.70 -12.14
C VAL A 169 4.06 -16.57 -13.50
N TYR A 170 3.76 -15.35 -13.94
CA TYR A 170 3.08 -15.11 -15.21
C TYR A 170 3.53 -13.84 -15.89
N ARG A 171 3.35 -13.78 -17.22
CA ARG A 171 3.48 -12.57 -18.02
C ARG A 171 2.12 -12.13 -18.56
N PHE A 172 1.98 -10.83 -18.84
CA PHE A 172 0.84 -10.24 -19.54
C PHE A 172 1.29 -9.00 -20.33
N ASP A 173 0.53 -8.60 -21.33
CA ASP A 173 0.75 -7.34 -22.05
C ASP A 173 0.15 -6.19 -21.22
N GLY A 174 1.02 -5.34 -20.66
CA GLY A 174 0.59 -4.21 -19.82
C GLY A 174 -0.08 -3.09 -20.61
N GLU A 175 -0.87 -2.29 -19.90
CA GLU A 175 -1.60 -1.15 -20.45
C GLU A 175 -0.69 0.08 -20.62
N ASP A 176 -1.05 0.96 -21.57
CA ASP A 176 -0.36 2.21 -21.86
C ASP A 176 1.17 2.05 -22.03
N ASP A 177 1.96 2.95 -21.46
CA ASP A 177 3.43 2.99 -21.55
C ASP A 177 4.14 1.94 -20.66
N LEU A 178 3.39 1.08 -19.93
CA LEU A 178 4.00 0.08 -19.03
C LEU A 178 4.63 -1.11 -19.79
N GLY A 179 4.18 -1.36 -21.02
CA GLY A 179 4.65 -2.44 -21.89
C GLY A 179 4.41 -3.85 -21.32
N PRO A 180 4.99 -4.90 -21.93
CA PRO A 180 4.88 -6.27 -21.41
C PRO A 180 5.43 -6.40 -19.99
N ARG A 181 4.66 -7.06 -19.12
CA ARG A 181 4.94 -7.23 -17.71
C ARG A 181 5.11 -8.70 -17.36
N GLN A 182 5.92 -8.97 -16.35
CA GLN A 182 5.93 -10.24 -15.63
C GLN A 182 5.65 -10.01 -14.16
N VAL A 183 5.10 -11.04 -13.51
CA VAL A 183 4.62 -11.01 -12.14
C VAL A 183 4.99 -12.31 -11.44
N ILE A 184 5.43 -12.20 -10.18
CA ILE A 184 5.36 -13.28 -9.19
C ILE A 184 4.21 -12.93 -8.25
N ASP A 185 3.16 -13.75 -8.19
CA ASP A 185 2.11 -13.71 -7.14
C ASP A 185 2.35 -14.91 -6.24
N HIS A 186 2.71 -14.66 -4.98
CA HIS A 186 3.04 -15.67 -3.98
C HIS A 186 2.14 -15.46 -2.76
N ARG A 187 1.41 -16.52 -2.37
CA ARG A 187 0.49 -16.52 -1.24
C ARG A 187 0.98 -17.50 -0.21
N PHE A 188 1.02 -17.09 1.05
CA PHE A 188 1.65 -17.86 2.11
C PHE A 188 0.93 -17.68 3.45
N ARG A 189 0.97 -18.70 4.29
CA ARG A 189 0.44 -18.68 5.65
C ARG A 189 1.49 -18.16 6.63
N THR A 190 1.13 -17.21 7.50
CA THR A 190 1.99 -16.64 8.54
C THR A 190 1.84 -17.40 9.87
N ALA A 191 2.70 -17.10 10.84
CA ALA A 191 2.76 -17.78 12.15
C ALA A 191 1.50 -17.61 13.04
N ASP A 192 0.52 -16.80 12.63
CA ASP A 192 -0.78 -16.59 13.26
C ASP A 192 -1.95 -17.15 12.42
N ASP A 193 -1.64 -18.10 11.52
CA ASP A 193 -2.55 -18.76 10.56
C ASP A 193 -3.26 -17.84 9.56
N LYS A 194 -2.96 -16.53 9.57
CA LYS A 194 -3.39 -15.62 8.49
C LYS A 194 -2.69 -15.97 7.19
N ILE A 195 -3.31 -15.58 6.08
CA ILE A 195 -2.74 -15.75 4.75
C ILE A 195 -2.45 -14.36 4.20
N TYR A 196 -1.26 -14.17 3.64
CA TYR A 196 -0.86 -12.95 2.96
C TYR A 196 -0.55 -13.25 1.50
N GLY A 197 -0.90 -12.32 0.62
CA GLY A 197 -0.42 -12.29 -0.75
C GLY A 197 0.67 -11.24 -0.90
N VAL A 198 1.80 -11.64 -1.47
CA VAL A 198 2.82 -10.74 -2.00
C VAL A 198 2.88 -10.86 -3.52
N ARG A 199 2.73 -9.74 -4.21
CA ARG A 199 2.75 -9.68 -5.68
C ARG A 199 3.77 -8.67 -6.16
N LEU A 200 4.76 -9.10 -6.94
CA LEU A 200 5.78 -8.23 -7.53
C LEU A 200 5.65 -8.20 -9.05
N SER A 201 5.32 -7.04 -9.60
CA SER A 201 5.23 -6.76 -11.04
C SER A 201 6.46 -5.98 -11.53
N ALA A 202 7.05 -6.40 -12.65
CA ALA A 202 8.16 -5.71 -13.32
C ALA A 202 8.03 -5.82 -14.85
N PRO A 203 8.83 -5.09 -15.66
CA PRO A 203 8.90 -5.31 -17.10
C PRO A 203 9.31 -6.75 -17.43
N GLU A 204 8.76 -7.35 -18.49
CA GLU A 204 9.04 -8.73 -18.94
C GLU A 204 10.55 -8.96 -19.24
N SER A 205 11.31 -7.91 -19.52
CA SER A 205 12.77 -7.94 -19.72
C SER A 205 13.60 -8.03 -18.43
N THR A 206 12.98 -7.95 -17.25
CA THR A 206 13.70 -8.05 -15.96
C THR A 206 14.11 -9.51 -15.72
N PRO A 207 15.30 -9.82 -15.20
CA PRO A 207 15.63 -11.19 -14.78
C PRO A 207 14.70 -11.66 -13.64
N LEU A 208 14.22 -12.90 -13.69
CA LEU A 208 13.29 -13.43 -12.68
C LEU A 208 13.95 -13.56 -11.29
N ASP A 209 15.24 -13.87 -11.24
CA ASP A 209 16.05 -13.91 -10.02
C ASP A 209 16.09 -12.57 -9.29
N GLU A 210 16.13 -11.44 -10.00
CA GLU A 210 16.00 -10.10 -9.40
C GLU A 210 14.60 -9.82 -8.81
N LEU A 211 13.59 -10.60 -9.20
CA LEU A 211 12.24 -10.52 -8.60
C LEU A 211 12.05 -11.54 -7.46
N ARG A 212 12.79 -12.64 -7.50
CA ARG A 212 12.76 -13.67 -6.44
C ARG A 212 13.26 -13.13 -5.11
N GLU A 213 14.32 -12.31 -5.12
CA GLU A 213 14.93 -11.81 -3.89
C GLU A 213 13.97 -10.93 -3.03
N PRO A 214 13.28 -9.90 -3.57
CA PRO A 214 12.35 -9.10 -2.74
C PRO A 214 11.11 -9.88 -2.29
N VAL A 215 10.61 -10.82 -3.11
CA VAL A 215 9.48 -11.67 -2.74
C VAL A 215 9.86 -12.62 -1.61
N ALA A 216 11.04 -13.23 -1.68
CA ALA A 216 11.57 -14.07 -0.61
C ALA A 216 11.78 -13.25 0.68
N MET A 217 12.37 -12.05 0.59
CA MET A 217 12.60 -11.19 1.75
C MET A 217 11.29 -10.78 2.45
N VAL A 218 10.26 -10.39 1.70
CA VAL A 218 8.93 -10.13 2.27
C VAL A 218 8.39 -11.39 2.96
N THR A 219 8.46 -12.54 2.30
CA THR A 219 7.88 -13.80 2.80
C THR A 219 8.56 -14.28 4.10
N THR A 220 9.88 -14.11 4.25
CA THR A 220 10.63 -14.54 5.44
C THR A 220 10.64 -13.52 6.58
N SER A 221 10.42 -12.24 6.28
CA SER A 221 10.47 -11.15 7.28
C SER A 221 9.10 -10.69 7.79
N LEU A 222 8.02 -10.96 7.05
CA LEU A 222 6.68 -10.49 7.39
C LEU A 222 6.18 -11.14 8.68
N CYS A 223 5.93 -10.31 9.68
CA CYS A 223 5.40 -10.71 10.97
C CYS A 223 4.14 -9.90 11.31
N PRO A 224 2.95 -10.54 11.37
CA PRO A 224 1.72 -9.86 11.73
C PRO A 224 1.75 -9.31 13.16
N THR A 225 1.11 -8.17 13.40
CA THR A 225 1.07 -7.55 14.73
C THR A 225 0.43 -8.50 15.75
N GLY A 226 1.16 -8.80 16.82
CA GLY A 226 0.74 -9.73 17.89
C GLY A 226 1.20 -11.18 17.69
N ALA A 227 1.79 -11.53 16.54
CA ALA A 227 2.43 -12.82 16.34
C ALA A 227 3.85 -12.86 16.94
N THR A 228 4.32 -14.05 17.32
CA THR A 228 5.72 -14.28 17.70
C THR A 228 6.45 -14.94 16.54
N CYS A 229 7.10 -14.13 15.70
CA CYS A 229 7.85 -14.63 14.54
C CYS A 229 9.34 -14.72 14.88
N VAL A 230 9.93 -15.89 14.59
CA VAL A 230 11.39 -16.07 14.62
C VAL A 230 11.88 -15.82 13.19
N ARG A 231 12.87 -14.94 12.98
CA ARG A 231 13.55 -14.88 11.66
C ARG A 231 14.25 -16.21 11.42
N GLY A 232 14.05 -16.77 10.23
CA GLY A 232 14.83 -17.92 9.72
C GLY A 232 16.25 -17.53 9.32
#